data_AF-A0A4U6TQZ5-F1
#
_entry.id   AF-A0A4U6TQZ5-F1
#
_cell.length_a   1.000
_cell.length_b   1.000
_cell.length_c   1.000
_cell.angle_alpha   90.00
_cell.angle_beta   90.00
_cell.angle_gamma   90.00
#
_symmetry.space_group_name_H-M   'P 1'
#
loop_
_entity.id
_entity.type
_entity.pdbx_description
1 polymer ?
#
loop_
_entity_poly.entity_id
_entity_poly.type
_entity_poly.pdbx_seq_one_letter_code
_entity_poly.pdbx_strand_id
1 'polypeptide(L)'
;MEDRRWGNNGCTEDKPTHPSLHPPPHGYPPNEASPTSWILLDLRAYIADRENATSAWSKTSDGKAIRVTSCTAPPPLVSYICVRCPDDEIFAEPTVEASGGDLVLLCVSLRGSPHHGVDYFVYKATGGKGPSLRLLQDPNPCLSDRYNIALLAHRDVGKRGSRLQDFRLWIFNSQDEMWTSRPFSLENIYCHITCKVIALGKGGLLGFVDPWRGIVVCDVLGRRPARFLPMPLELIRLDKFRDEPLLSRDIAFVRGPP
;
A
#
# COMPACT_ATOMS: atom_id res chain seq x y z
N MET A 1 0.12 58.61 1.38
CA MET A 1 0.41 57.61 0.33
C MET A 1 1.82 57.15 0.58
N GLU A 2 2.01 55.88 0.93
CA GLU A 2 3.31 55.30 1.27
C GLU A 2 3.45 53.96 0.56
N ASP A 3 4.63 53.70 -0.02
CA ASP A 3 4.92 52.45 -0.70
C ASP A 3 4.97 51.27 0.28
N ARG A 4 4.34 50.17 -0.12
CA ARG A 4 4.64 48.84 0.44
C ARG A 4 4.95 47.87 -0.70
N ARG A 5 6.24 47.76 -1.01
CA ARG A 5 6.79 46.64 -1.78
C ARG A 5 6.32 45.32 -1.15
N TRP A 6 5.57 44.53 -1.89
CA TRP A 6 5.49 43.09 -1.62
C TRP A 6 6.73 42.43 -2.21
N GLY A 7 7.42 41.63 -1.39
CA GLY A 7 8.54 40.84 -1.86
C GLY A 7 8.07 39.66 -2.69
N ASN A 8 8.76 39.37 -3.80
CA ASN A 8 8.63 38.10 -4.48
C ASN A 8 9.22 37.00 -3.56
N ASN A 9 8.38 36.42 -2.72
CA ASN A 9 8.62 35.07 -2.20
C ASN A 9 8.45 34.12 -3.38
N GLY A 10 9.52 33.92 -4.15
CA GLY A 10 9.52 33.02 -5.29
C GLY A 10 9.15 31.60 -4.83
N CYS A 11 8.18 30.99 -5.52
CA CYS A 11 7.92 29.57 -5.35
C CYS A 11 9.22 28.82 -5.65
N THR A 12 9.77 28.13 -4.66
CA THR A 12 10.83 27.16 -4.89
C THR A 12 10.24 26.03 -5.73
N GLU A 13 10.64 25.93 -7.00
CA GLU A 13 10.36 24.75 -7.80
C GLU A 13 10.99 23.54 -7.09
N ASP A 14 10.15 22.61 -6.63
CA ASP A 14 10.64 21.35 -6.06
C ASP A 14 11.39 20.59 -7.16
N LYS A 15 12.71 20.65 -7.07
CA LYS A 15 13.62 20.10 -8.07
C LYS A 15 13.37 18.58 -8.16
N PRO A 16 13.02 18.04 -9.34
CA PRO A 16 12.59 16.65 -9.46
C PRO A 16 13.65 15.70 -8.91
N THR A 17 13.30 14.95 -7.87
CA THR A 17 14.20 14.04 -7.16
C THR A 17 14.44 12.80 -8.00
N HIS A 18 15.48 12.86 -8.83
CA HIS A 18 15.94 11.74 -9.63
C HIS A 18 16.11 10.48 -8.75
N PRO A 19 15.62 9.30 -9.20
CA PRO A 19 15.87 8.03 -8.53
C PRO A 19 17.34 7.80 -8.19
N SER A 20 17.57 7.18 -7.03
CA SER A 20 18.87 7.08 -6.35
C SER A 20 19.04 5.83 -5.48
N LEU A 21 18.02 4.99 -5.32
CA LEU A 21 18.11 3.74 -4.58
C LEU A 21 18.74 2.63 -5.43
N HIS A 22 19.87 2.10 -4.96
CA HIS A 22 20.47 0.92 -5.56
C HIS A 22 19.86 -0.36 -4.96
N PRO A 23 19.38 -1.32 -5.78
CA PRO A 23 18.77 -2.55 -5.29
C PRO A 23 19.80 -3.44 -4.57
N PRO A 24 19.42 -4.14 -3.47
CA PRO A 24 20.35 -4.94 -2.69
C PRO A 24 21.12 -6.01 -3.49
N PRO A 25 22.30 -6.45 -3.02
CA PRO A 25 23.10 -7.48 -3.69
C PRO A 25 22.57 -8.90 -3.46
N HIS A 26 21.70 -9.12 -2.47
CA HIS A 26 21.07 -10.41 -2.19
C HIS A 26 19.74 -10.58 -2.93
N GLY A 27 19.28 -11.82 -3.14
CA GLY A 27 17.99 -12.13 -3.76
C GLY A 27 17.92 -11.95 -5.28
N TYR A 28 19.03 -11.56 -5.93
CA TYR A 28 19.18 -11.57 -7.38
C TYR A 28 20.63 -11.92 -7.78
N PRO A 29 20.88 -12.99 -8.57
CA PRO A 29 19.90 -13.98 -9.05
C PRO A 29 19.20 -14.72 -7.89
N PRO A 30 18.05 -15.38 -8.15
CA PRO A 30 17.33 -16.11 -7.12
C PRO A 30 18.22 -17.20 -6.50
N ASN A 31 18.24 -17.27 -5.17
CA ASN A 31 18.94 -18.35 -4.45
C ASN A 31 18.02 -19.57 -4.33
N GLU A 32 18.55 -20.79 -4.45
CA GLU A 32 17.80 -22.06 -4.32
C GLU A 32 17.40 -22.39 -2.86
N ALA A 33 17.33 -21.38 -2.00
CA ALA A 33 16.98 -21.52 -0.60
C ALA A 33 15.53 -22.01 -0.43
N SER A 34 15.31 -22.88 0.56
CA SER A 34 14.02 -23.54 0.82
C SER A 34 12.85 -22.55 0.89
N PRO A 35 11.69 -22.86 0.27
CA PRO A 35 10.56 -21.93 0.16
C PRO A 35 10.01 -21.58 1.55
N THR A 36 10.30 -20.36 1.99
CA THR A 36 9.77 -19.81 3.25
C THR A 36 8.30 -19.41 3.04
N SER A 37 7.42 -19.73 3.98
CA SER A 37 5.97 -19.44 3.87
C SER A 37 5.61 -17.96 4.07
N TRP A 38 6.61 -17.11 4.28
CA TRP A 38 6.52 -15.66 4.48
C TRP A 38 7.88 -15.02 4.13
N ILE A 39 7.88 -13.71 3.87
CA ILE A 39 9.09 -12.92 3.62
C ILE A 39 9.02 -11.62 4.44
N LEU A 40 10.17 -11.03 4.74
CA LEU A 40 10.25 -9.59 5.02
C LEU A 40 10.27 -8.87 3.67
N LEU A 41 9.40 -7.88 3.47
CA LEU A 41 9.28 -7.13 2.22
C LEU A 41 9.58 -5.65 2.48
N ASP A 42 10.43 -5.05 1.65
CA ASP A 42 10.73 -3.62 1.69
C ASP A 42 9.49 -2.78 1.33
N LEU A 43 9.37 -1.59 1.93
CA LEU A 43 8.35 -0.60 1.59
C LEU A 43 8.73 0.22 0.34
N ARG A 44 10.01 0.22 -0.04
CA ARG A 44 10.52 0.76 -1.30
C ARG A 44 10.67 -0.35 -2.34
N ALA A 45 10.27 -0.04 -3.56
CA ALA A 45 10.63 -0.79 -4.76
C ALA A 45 11.75 -0.02 -5.49
N TYR A 46 12.59 -0.76 -6.22
CA TYR A 46 13.81 -0.23 -6.84
C TYR A 46 13.68 -0.17 -8.36
N ILE A 47 14.11 0.91 -9.00
CA ILE A 47 14.14 1.00 -10.46
C ILE A 47 15.37 0.25 -10.98
N ALA A 48 15.17 -0.97 -11.48
CA ALA A 48 16.28 -1.86 -11.84
C ALA A 48 15.91 -2.91 -12.89
N ASP A 49 16.84 -3.17 -13.81
CA ASP A 49 16.68 -4.20 -14.85
C ASP A 49 17.00 -5.60 -14.29
N ARG A 50 16.08 -6.11 -13.47
CA ARG A 50 16.12 -7.47 -12.90
C ARG A 50 14.95 -8.30 -13.43
N GLU A 51 15.22 -9.52 -13.89
CA GLU A 51 14.23 -10.45 -14.44
C GLU A 51 14.47 -11.89 -13.93
N ASN A 52 13.40 -12.57 -13.50
CA ASN A 52 13.45 -13.95 -13.02
C ASN A 52 12.08 -14.63 -13.16
N ALA A 53 11.91 -15.86 -12.66
CA ALA A 53 10.65 -16.62 -12.75
C ALA A 53 9.43 -15.98 -12.01
N THR A 54 9.64 -14.93 -11.22
CA THR A 54 8.59 -14.13 -10.57
C THR A 54 8.22 -12.86 -11.35
N SER A 55 8.93 -12.56 -12.44
CA SER A 55 8.67 -11.37 -13.27
C SER A 55 7.30 -11.43 -13.92
N ALA A 56 6.61 -10.31 -13.91
CA ALA A 56 5.32 -10.12 -14.55
C ALA A 56 5.27 -8.79 -15.30
N TRP A 57 4.57 -8.79 -16.43
CA TRP A 57 4.46 -7.66 -17.34
C TRP A 57 3.03 -7.11 -17.35
N SER A 58 2.91 -5.81 -17.57
CA SER A 58 1.63 -5.12 -17.80
C SER A 58 1.86 -3.92 -18.73
N LYS A 59 0.84 -3.07 -18.86
CA LYS A 59 0.97 -1.74 -19.45
C LYS A 59 0.65 -0.66 -18.44
N THR A 60 1.30 0.48 -18.60
CA THR A 60 0.97 1.74 -17.92
C THR A 60 -0.34 2.33 -18.48
N SER A 61 -0.86 3.35 -17.83
CA SER A 61 -2.06 4.10 -18.25
C SER A 61 -1.92 4.76 -19.63
N ASP A 62 -0.70 5.16 -20.01
CA ASP A 62 -0.36 5.66 -21.35
C ASP A 62 0.06 4.55 -22.35
N GLY A 63 -0.03 3.28 -21.94
CA GLY A 63 0.08 2.10 -22.81
C GLY A 63 1.49 1.57 -23.07
N LYS A 64 2.51 2.18 -22.46
CA LYS A 64 3.93 1.75 -22.45
C LYS A 64 4.12 0.44 -21.67
N ALA A 65 5.25 -0.25 -21.88
CA ALA A 65 5.53 -1.48 -21.16
C ALA A 65 6.00 -1.23 -19.72
N ILE A 66 5.58 -2.10 -18.79
CA ILE A 66 6.13 -2.16 -17.43
C ILE A 66 6.34 -3.61 -17.01
N ARG A 67 7.52 -3.90 -16.45
CA ARG A 67 7.87 -5.18 -15.80
C ARG A 67 8.05 -4.96 -14.30
N VAL A 68 7.52 -5.87 -13.50
CA VAL A 68 7.72 -5.97 -12.05
C VAL A 68 8.30 -7.33 -11.72
N THR A 69 9.34 -7.36 -10.89
CA THR A 69 10.08 -8.57 -10.51
C THR A 69 10.21 -8.62 -8.99
N SER A 70 9.86 -9.76 -8.38
CA SER A 70 10.15 -10.00 -6.97
C SER A 70 11.55 -10.59 -6.81
N CYS A 71 12.33 -10.04 -5.88
CA CYS A 71 13.66 -10.52 -5.56
C CYS A 71 13.63 -11.01 -4.10
N THR A 72 13.33 -12.29 -3.94
CA THR A 72 13.13 -12.93 -2.64
C THR A 72 14.45 -13.31 -1.99
N ALA A 73 14.49 -13.17 -0.66
CA ALA A 73 15.62 -13.56 0.17
C ALA A 73 15.10 -14.15 1.50
N PRO A 74 15.79 -15.15 2.08
CA PRO A 74 15.38 -15.76 3.34
C PRO A 74 15.52 -14.76 4.50
N PRO A 75 14.51 -14.61 5.38
CA PRO A 75 14.64 -13.84 6.61
C PRO A 75 15.89 -14.26 7.42
N PRO A 76 16.65 -13.32 8.02
CA PRO A 76 16.31 -11.91 8.24
C PRO A 76 16.61 -10.96 7.07
N LEU A 77 17.05 -11.44 5.90
CA LEU A 77 17.25 -10.57 4.73
C LEU A 77 15.89 -10.03 4.24
N VAL A 78 15.88 -8.75 3.88
CA VAL A 78 14.70 -8.08 3.34
C VAL A 78 14.60 -8.38 1.84
N SER A 79 13.50 -9.01 1.43
CA SER A 79 13.09 -9.16 0.04
C SER A 79 12.55 -7.84 -0.49
N TYR A 80 12.62 -7.61 -1.80
CA TYR A 80 12.23 -6.33 -2.40
C TYR A 80 11.65 -6.53 -3.80
N ILE A 81 10.98 -5.50 -4.29
CA ILE A 81 10.45 -5.42 -5.66
C ILE A 81 11.41 -4.61 -6.52
N CYS A 82 11.63 -5.05 -7.76
CA CYS A 82 12.20 -4.23 -8.81
C CYS A 82 11.15 -3.87 -9.86
N VAL A 83 11.15 -2.62 -10.31
CA VAL A 83 10.27 -2.08 -11.35
C VAL A 83 11.12 -1.64 -12.54
N ARG A 84 10.63 -1.90 -13.76
CA ARG A 84 11.29 -1.49 -14.99
C ARG A 84 10.26 -1.06 -16.04
N CYS A 85 10.21 0.24 -16.31
CA CYS A 85 9.70 0.76 -17.59
C CYS A 85 10.92 0.89 -18.53
N PRO A 86 10.92 0.26 -19.72
CA PRO A 86 11.93 0.51 -20.75
C PRO A 86 11.58 1.76 -21.60
N ASP A 87 10.30 2.05 -21.77
CA ASP A 87 9.80 3.10 -22.66
C ASP A 87 9.41 4.41 -21.93
N ASP A 88 9.59 4.49 -20.61
CA ASP A 88 9.24 5.68 -19.80
C ASP A 88 10.27 6.02 -18.71
N GLU A 89 10.25 7.29 -18.28
CA GLU A 89 10.98 7.75 -17.11
C GLU A 89 10.10 7.65 -15.84
N ILE A 90 10.44 6.69 -14.98
CA ILE A 90 9.93 6.65 -13.60
C ILE A 90 10.67 7.76 -12.82
N PHE A 91 9.96 8.80 -12.37
CA PHE A 91 10.59 10.03 -11.85
C PHE A 91 10.74 10.06 -10.31
N ALA A 92 10.25 9.05 -9.60
CA ALA A 92 10.45 8.86 -8.17
C ALA A 92 10.42 7.36 -7.82
N GLU A 93 11.08 6.98 -6.72
CA GLU A 93 11.18 5.57 -6.30
C GLU A 93 9.80 4.96 -5.99
N PRO A 94 9.39 3.90 -6.69
CA PRO A 94 8.08 3.29 -6.49
C PRO A 94 7.94 2.68 -5.07
N THR A 95 6.71 2.63 -4.57
CA THR A 95 6.41 2.22 -3.18
C THR A 95 5.47 1.02 -3.10
N VAL A 96 5.66 0.21 -2.06
CA VAL A 96 4.72 -0.85 -1.67
C VAL A 96 3.70 -0.24 -0.70
N GLU A 97 2.50 0.04 -1.21
CA GLU A 97 1.43 0.68 -0.45
C GLU A 97 0.62 -0.31 0.40
N ALA A 98 0.57 -1.58 -0.04
CA ALA A 98 -0.02 -2.68 0.72
C ALA A 98 0.56 -4.03 0.28
N SER A 99 0.53 -5.01 1.18
CA SER A 99 0.76 -6.43 0.84
C SER A 99 -0.22 -7.32 1.60
N GLY A 100 -0.59 -8.47 1.01
CA GLY A 100 -1.58 -9.38 1.59
C GLY A 100 -1.61 -10.73 0.89
N GLY A 101 -1.16 -11.77 1.59
CA GLY A 101 -1.02 -13.11 1.01
C GLY A 101 0.02 -13.12 -0.10
N ASP A 102 -0.40 -13.42 -1.33
CA ASP A 102 0.44 -13.40 -2.54
C ASP A 102 0.29 -12.12 -3.38
N LEU A 103 -0.40 -11.10 -2.86
CA LEU A 103 -0.67 -9.83 -3.52
C LEU A 103 0.19 -8.69 -2.93
N VAL A 104 0.67 -7.80 -3.80
CA VAL A 104 1.38 -6.56 -3.48
C VAL A 104 0.78 -5.42 -4.30
N LEU A 105 0.50 -4.28 -3.67
CA LEU A 105 0.08 -3.05 -4.33
C LEU A 105 1.27 -2.12 -4.48
N LEU A 106 1.57 -1.77 -5.72
CA LEU A 106 2.66 -0.89 -6.09
C LEU A 106 2.10 0.45 -6.57
N CYS A 107 2.75 1.52 -6.14
CA CYS A 107 2.57 2.89 -6.63
C CYS A 107 3.81 3.24 -7.47
N VAL A 108 3.62 3.73 -8.70
CA VAL A 108 4.71 4.05 -9.64
C VAL A 108 4.50 5.43 -10.24
N SER A 109 5.41 6.36 -9.95
CA SER A 109 5.37 7.73 -10.44
C SER A 109 5.93 7.84 -11.87
N LEU A 110 5.06 8.10 -12.85
CA LEU A 110 5.34 8.06 -14.28
C LEU A 110 4.99 9.39 -14.95
N ARG A 111 5.91 9.96 -15.74
CA ARG A 111 5.68 11.26 -16.39
C ARG A 111 4.49 11.24 -17.37
N GLY A 112 4.16 10.08 -17.94
CA GLY A 112 3.05 9.93 -18.89
C GLY A 112 1.66 9.73 -18.26
N SER A 113 1.55 9.47 -16.95
CA SER A 113 0.27 9.08 -16.35
C SER A 113 -0.69 10.27 -16.20
N PRO A 114 -1.93 10.20 -16.74
CA PRO A 114 -2.91 11.29 -16.67
C PRO A 114 -3.52 11.46 -15.26
N HIS A 115 -3.32 10.51 -14.35
CA HIS A 115 -3.89 10.52 -13.00
C HIS A 115 -2.83 10.99 -12.00
N HIS A 116 -2.61 12.32 -11.94
CA HIS A 116 -1.62 12.96 -11.07
C HIS A 116 -0.16 12.49 -11.26
N GLY A 117 0.17 11.87 -12.40
CA GLY A 117 1.51 11.33 -12.65
C GLY A 117 1.81 10.01 -11.91
N VAL A 118 0.80 9.24 -11.49
CA VAL A 118 0.96 8.00 -10.72
C VAL A 118 0.05 6.88 -11.24
N ASP A 119 0.66 5.74 -11.56
CA ASP A 119 -0.06 4.49 -11.82
C ASP A 119 -0.01 3.55 -10.61
N TYR A 120 -1.10 2.81 -10.37
CA TYR A 120 -1.19 1.80 -9.32
C TYR A 120 -1.32 0.41 -9.92
N PHE A 121 -0.54 -0.55 -9.42
CA PHE A 121 -0.52 -1.92 -9.93
C PHE A 121 -0.72 -2.95 -8.82
N VAL A 122 -1.60 -3.94 -9.05
CA VAL A 122 -1.59 -5.18 -8.27
C VAL A 122 -0.61 -6.14 -8.93
N TYR A 123 0.52 -6.36 -8.25
CA TYR A 123 1.40 -7.48 -8.51
C TYR A 123 0.91 -8.69 -7.72
N LYS A 124 0.96 -9.87 -8.36
CA LYS A 124 0.66 -11.16 -7.74
C LYS A 124 1.84 -12.10 -7.93
N ALA A 125 2.41 -12.56 -6.81
CA ALA A 125 3.62 -13.39 -6.79
C ALA A 125 3.35 -14.84 -7.20
N THR A 126 2.19 -15.41 -6.84
CA THR A 126 1.84 -16.81 -7.12
C THR A 126 0.48 -16.96 -7.81
N GLY A 127 0.36 -17.95 -8.69
CA GLY A 127 -0.89 -18.26 -9.36
C GLY A 127 -0.78 -19.50 -10.25
N GLY A 128 -1.92 -20.08 -10.63
CA GLY A 128 -1.99 -21.26 -11.50
C GLY A 128 -1.50 -21.04 -12.94
N LYS A 129 -1.01 -19.84 -13.27
CA LYS A 129 -0.35 -19.48 -14.53
C LYS A 129 0.99 -18.75 -14.31
N GLY A 130 1.57 -18.85 -13.10
CA GLY A 130 2.70 -18.04 -12.68
C GLY A 130 2.29 -16.69 -12.08
N PRO A 131 3.23 -15.73 -11.96
CA PRO A 131 2.98 -14.38 -11.44
C PRO A 131 2.15 -13.54 -12.43
N SER A 132 1.57 -12.43 -11.97
CA SER A 132 0.84 -11.50 -12.86
C SER A 132 0.88 -10.06 -12.36
N LEU A 133 0.90 -9.09 -13.27
CA LEU A 133 0.87 -7.65 -12.98
C LEU A 133 -0.35 -7.02 -13.66
N ARG A 134 -1.15 -6.27 -12.91
CA ARG A 134 -2.36 -5.59 -13.42
C ARG A 134 -2.36 -4.13 -13.01
N LEU A 135 -2.45 -3.22 -14.00
CA LEU A 135 -2.81 -1.83 -13.77
C LEU A 135 -4.22 -1.75 -13.15
N LEU A 136 -4.39 -0.89 -12.15
CA LEU A 136 -5.68 -0.51 -11.60
C LEU A 136 -6.21 0.72 -12.32
N GLN A 137 -7.47 0.66 -12.78
CA GLN A 137 -8.16 1.82 -13.34
C GLN A 137 -8.47 2.85 -12.24
N ASP A 138 -8.54 4.14 -12.62
CA ASP A 138 -8.45 5.32 -11.73
C ASP A 138 -9.17 5.17 -10.37
N PRO A 139 -8.41 5.03 -9.25
CA PRO A 139 -8.96 4.91 -7.91
C PRO A 139 -9.37 6.24 -7.23
N ASN A 140 -9.49 7.36 -7.98
CA ASN A 140 -9.76 8.69 -7.44
C ASN A 140 -10.96 8.73 -6.45
N PRO A 141 -10.87 9.40 -5.29
CA PRO A 141 -9.78 10.26 -4.82
C PRO A 141 -8.96 9.69 -3.64
N CYS A 142 -9.17 8.42 -3.25
CA CYS A 142 -8.80 7.95 -1.91
C CYS A 142 -7.40 7.36 -1.73
N LEU A 143 -6.49 7.53 -2.69
CA LEU A 143 -5.09 7.07 -2.60
C LEU A 143 -4.08 8.16 -2.21
N SER A 144 -4.53 9.38 -1.90
CA SER A 144 -3.65 10.45 -1.41
C SER A 144 -3.04 10.13 -0.03
N ASP A 145 -3.67 9.26 0.76
CA ASP A 145 -3.22 8.86 2.09
C ASP A 145 -2.69 7.41 2.05
N ARG A 146 -1.36 7.27 1.99
CA ARG A 146 -0.62 6.00 2.03
C ARG A 146 -1.10 5.11 3.19
N TYR A 147 -0.94 3.80 3.02
CA TYR A 147 -1.25 2.75 4.02
C TYR A 147 -2.73 2.51 4.41
N ASN A 148 -3.72 3.22 3.85
CA ASN A 148 -5.16 2.95 4.11
C ASN A 148 -5.74 1.71 3.38
N ILE A 149 -4.89 0.92 2.73
CA ILE A 149 -5.31 0.00 1.66
C ILE A 149 -5.12 -1.46 2.07
N ALA A 150 -6.06 -2.31 1.67
CA ALA A 150 -6.05 -3.74 1.97
C ALA A 150 -6.27 -4.58 0.72
N LEU A 151 -5.44 -5.60 0.51
CA LEU A 151 -5.58 -6.57 -0.58
C LEU A 151 -6.28 -7.83 -0.07
N LEU A 152 -7.37 -8.22 -0.71
CA LEU A 152 -8.19 -9.36 -0.33
C LEU A 152 -8.51 -10.23 -1.55
N ALA A 153 -8.08 -11.49 -1.55
CA ALA A 153 -8.55 -12.48 -2.51
C ALA A 153 -10.05 -12.75 -2.28
N HIS A 154 -10.87 -12.48 -3.29
CA HIS A 154 -12.32 -12.31 -3.10
C HIS A 154 -13.12 -13.62 -3.00
N ARG A 155 -14.03 -13.67 -2.01
CA ARG A 155 -15.38 -14.28 -2.09
C ARG A 155 -16.36 -13.47 -1.23
N ASP A 156 -17.47 -13.05 -1.84
CA ASP A 156 -18.75 -12.57 -1.25
C ASP A 156 -18.75 -11.31 -0.34
N VAL A 157 -19.28 -10.17 -0.83
CA VAL A 157 -19.44 -8.90 -0.06
C VAL A 157 -20.78 -8.19 -0.32
N GLY A 158 -21.42 -7.65 0.75
CA GLY A 158 -22.68 -6.88 0.72
C GLY A 158 -22.61 -5.43 1.27
N LYS A 159 -23.78 -4.76 1.38
CA LYS A 159 -24.02 -3.29 1.61
C LYS A 159 -25.13 -3.11 2.71
N ARG A 160 -25.55 -1.95 3.25
CA ARG A 160 -25.55 -0.51 2.86
C ARG A 160 -25.88 0.43 4.07
N GLY A 161 -25.04 1.43 4.39
CA GLY A 161 -25.37 2.61 5.27
C GLY A 161 -25.14 2.43 6.79
N SER A 162 -25.08 3.48 7.63
CA SER A 162 -25.04 4.95 7.41
C SER A 162 -24.31 5.71 8.57
N ARG A 163 -24.41 7.05 8.64
CA ARG A 163 -23.62 8.08 9.40
C ARG A 163 -23.54 7.88 10.95
N LEU A 164 -22.64 8.50 11.72
CA LEU A 164 -21.79 9.71 11.54
C LEU A 164 -20.29 9.50 11.88
N GLN A 165 -19.43 10.46 11.50
CA GLN A 165 -17.99 10.23 11.21
C GLN A 165 -17.85 9.14 10.15
N ASP A 166 -17.84 9.58 8.90
CA ASP A 166 -18.02 8.72 7.73
C ASP A 166 -16.69 8.10 7.28
N PHE A 167 -16.16 7.16 8.06
CA PHE A 167 -15.10 6.26 7.59
C PHE A 167 -15.58 5.52 6.33
N ARG A 168 -14.71 5.34 5.33
CA ARG A 168 -15.06 4.69 4.07
C ARG A 168 -14.13 3.52 3.79
N LEU A 169 -14.64 2.31 3.98
CA LEU A 169 -13.96 1.09 3.54
C LEU A 169 -14.06 0.99 2.03
N TRP A 170 -12.92 1.06 1.33
CA TRP A 170 -12.80 0.72 -0.08
C TRP A 170 -12.39 -0.74 -0.24
N ILE A 171 -12.98 -1.43 -1.21
CA ILE A 171 -12.72 -2.84 -1.51
C ILE A 171 -12.60 -2.99 -3.03
N PHE A 172 -11.40 -3.36 -3.49
CA PHE A 172 -11.18 -3.81 -4.87
C PHE A 172 -11.59 -5.28 -5.00
N ASN A 173 -12.39 -5.59 -6.01
CA ASN A 173 -12.75 -6.97 -6.35
C ASN A 173 -11.87 -7.46 -7.51
N SER A 174 -10.94 -8.38 -7.22
CA SER A 174 -10.00 -8.91 -8.22
C SER A 174 -10.63 -9.83 -9.28
N GLN A 175 -11.89 -10.22 -9.14
CA GLN A 175 -12.62 -11.04 -10.12
C GLN A 175 -13.35 -10.16 -11.14
N ASP A 176 -14.09 -9.16 -10.65
CA ASP A 176 -14.94 -8.30 -11.48
C ASP A 176 -14.25 -6.96 -11.82
N GLU A 177 -12.98 -6.80 -11.40
CA GLU A 177 -12.07 -5.66 -11.60
C GLU A 177 -12.60 -4.28 -11.19
N MET A 178 -13.66 -4.25 -10.37
CA MET A 178 -14.31 -3.04 -9.88
C MET A 178 -13.91 -2.68 -8.44
N TRP A 179 -13.77 -1.38 -8.20
CA TRP A 179 -13.78 -0.79 -6.87
C TRP A 179 -15.20 -0.67 -6.32
N THR A 180 -15.35 -0.93 -5.03
CA THR A 180 -16.57 -0.63 -4.28
C THR A 180 -16.22 0.12 -3.00
N SER A 181 -17.14 0.93 -2.47
CA SER A 181 -17.00 1.49 -1.12
C SER A 181 -18.22 1.25 -0.25
N ARG A 182 -17.98 1.10 1.06
CA ARG A 182 -19.00 1.01 2.09
C ARG A 182 -18.65 2.01 3.21
N PRO A 183 -19.49 3.05 3.44
CA PRO A 183 -19.31 3.91 4.61
C PRO A 183 -19.61 3.10 5.88
N PHE A 184 -18.91 3.42 6.96
CA PHE A 184 -19.19 2.97 8.31
C PHE A 184 -18.84 4.09 9.29
N SER A 185 -19.27 3.93 10.54
CA SER A 185 -19.16 4.95 11.58
C SER A 185 -18.65 4.34 12.86
N LEU A 186 -17.87 5.11 13.62
CA LEU A 186 -17.27 4.70 14.88
C LEU A 186 -17.39 5.83 15.90
N GLU A 187 -17.95 5.51 17.06
CA GLU A 187 -18.08 6.46 18.16
C GLU A 187 -16.74 6.72 18.86
N ASN A 188 -16.60 7.91 19.43
CA ASN A 188 -15.50 8.29 20.32
C ASN A 188 -14.07 8.23 19.72
N ILE A 189 -13.95 8.26 18.39
CA ILE A 189 -12.68 8.55 17.70
C ILE A 189 -12.59 10.05 17.41
N TYR A 190 -11.45 10.67 17.71
CA TYR A 190 -11.16 12.05 17.31
C TYR A 190 -10.38 12.13 15.98
N CYS A 191 -9.49 11.16 15.77
CA CYS A 191 -8.65 10.99 14.58
C CYS A 191 -8.23 9.52 14.51
N HIS A 192 -7.99 8.99 13.32
CA HIS A 192 -7.35 7.69 13.09
C HIS A 192 -6.58 7.77 11.77
N ILE A 193 -5.33 7.30 11.76
CA ILE A 193 -4.46 7.26 10.59
C ILE A 193 -4.01 5.82 10.43
N THR A 194 -4.51 5.10 9.42
CA THR A 194 -4.02 3.75 9.12
C THR A 194 -2.57 3.82 8.69
N CYS A 195 -1.72 2.96 9.24
CA CYS A 195 -0.31 2.81 8.84
C CYS A 195 0.06 1.36 8.52
N LYS A 196 -0.83 0.41 8.83
CA LYS A 196 -0.69 -1.02 8.54
C LYS A 196 -2.07 -1.65 8.52
N VAL A 197 -2.32 -2.59 7.61
CA VAL A 197 -3.52 -3.44 7.67
C VAL A 197 -3.11 -4.87 7.99
N ILE A 198 -3.78 -5.49 8.96
CA ILE A 198 -3.51 -6.86 9.41
C ILE A 198 -4.75 -7.74 9.28
N ALA A 199 -4.57 -9.00 8.87
CA ALA A 199 -5.65 -9.99 8.88
C ALA A 199 -5.83 -10.57 10.29
N LEU A 200 -7.04 -10.42 10.85
CA LEU A 200 -7.35 -10.82 12.24
C LEU A 200 -7.94 -12.24 12.34
N GLY A 201 -7.81 -13.05 11.30
CA GLY A 201 -8.26 -14.43 11.26
C GLY A 201 -8.75 -14.87 9.88
N LYS A 202 -9.52 -15.97 9.84
CA LYS A 202 -10.23 -16.42 8.63
C LYS A 202 -11.57 -15.68 8.52
N GLY A 203 -12.02 -15.42 7.29
CA GLY A 203 -13.36 -14.86 7.03
C GLY A 203 -13.44 -13.33 6.93
N GLY A 204 -12.41 -12.66 6.42
CA GLY A 204 -12.50 -11.25 6.02
C GLY A 204 -12.45 -10.20 7.13
N LEU A 205 -12.10 -10.59 8.36
CA LEU A 205 -11.87 -9.63 9.44
C LEU A 205 -10.48 -9.00 9.34
N LEU A 206 -10.43 -7.69 9.11
CA LEU A 206 -9.20 -6.91 9.01
C LEU A 206 -9.10 -5.90 10.16
N GLY A 207 -7.86 -5.59 10.57
CA GLY A 207 -7.53 -4.50 11.49
C GLY A 207 -6.75 -3.42 10.76
N PHE A 208 -7.31 -2.21 10.69
CA PHE A 208 -6.68 -1.00 10.17
C PHE A 208 -6.00 -0.31 11.35
N VAL A 209 -4.67 -0.38 11.38
CA VAL A 209 -3.84 -0.08 12.57
C VAL A 209 -3.33 1.35 12.52
N ASP A 210 -3.68 2.15 13.53
CA ASP A 210 -3.03 3.41 13.89
C ASP A 210 -2.17 3.15 15.15
N PRO A 211 -0.82 3.08 15.05
CA PRO A 211 0.04 2.82 16.20
C PRO A 211 -0.04 3.88 17.30
N TRP A 212 -0.59 5.07 17.05
CA TRP A 212 -0.78 6.15 18.03
C TRP A 212 -2.14 6.14 18.70
N ARG A 213 -3.13 5.37 18.21
CA ARG A 213 -4.52 5.48 18.70
C ARG A 213 -5.21 4.15 18.91
N GLY A 214 -5.06 3.18 18.02
CA GLY A 214 -5.76 1.91 18.10
C GLY A 214 -5.98 1.22 16.76
N ILE A 215 -6.79 0.16 16.78
CA ILE A 215 -7.09 -0.66 15.61
C ILE A 215 -8.58 -0.51 15.26
N VAL A 216 -8.87 0.00 14.07
CA VAL A 216 -10.21 -0.04 13.48
C VAL A 216 -10.43 -1.44 12.90
N VAL A 217 -11.29 -2.22 13.54
CA VAL A 217 -11.58 -3.61 13.16
C VAL A 217 -12.82 -3.66 12.27
N CYS A 218 -12.63 -4.10 11.03
CA CYS A 218 -13.66 -4.15 9.99
C CYS A 218 -13.82 -5.57 9.44
N ASP A 219 -15.07 -6.06 9.41
CA ASP A 219 -15.44 -7.22 8.61
C ASP A 219 -15.73 -6.74 7.18
N VAL A 220 -14.83 -7.03 6.23
CA VAL A 220 -14.99 -6.59 4.83
C VAL A 220 -16.22 -7.20 4.16
N LEU A 221 -16.60 -8.41 4.57
CA LEU A 221 -17.78 -9.14 4.06
C LEU A 221 -19.09 -8.52 4.59
N GLY A 222 -19.00 -7.71 5.65
CA GLY A 222 -20.11 -6.91 6.20
C GLY A 222 -21.04 -7.69 7.13
N ARG A 223 -20.61 -8.84 7.65
CA ARG A 223 -21.42 -9.72 8.52
C ARG A 223 -21.41 -9.25 9.98
N ARG A 224 -20.56 -8.27 10.31
CA ARG A 224 -20.42 -7.63 11.63
C ARG A 224 -20.18 -6.12 11.45
N PRO A 225 -20.65 -5.26 12.38
CA PRO A 225 -20.29 -3.85 12.38
C PRO A 225 -18.79 -3.67 12.58
N ALA A 226 -18.26 -2.54 12.10
CA ALA A 226 -16.92 -2.11 12.46
C ALA A 226 -16.86 -1.72 13.94
N ARG A 227 -15.68 -1.81 14.56
CA ARG A 227 -15.45 -1.37 15.94
C ARG A 227 -14.04 -0.87 16.15
N PHE A 228 -13.85 0.08 17.04
CA PHE A 228 -12.54 0.55 17.46
C PHE A 228 -12.00 -0.29 18.62
N LEU A 229 -10.72 -0.63 18.57
CA LEU A 229 -9.96 -1.16 19.70
C LEU A 229 -8.88 -0.13 20.05
N PRO A 230 -9.11 0.76 21.05
CA PRO A 230 -8.13 1.75 21.43
C PRO A 230 -6.86 1.09 21.97
N MET A 231 -5.73 1.78 21.83
CA MET A 231 -4.52 1.45 22.59
C MET A 231 -4.77 1.63 24.11
N PRO A 232 -3.99 0.96 24.98
CA PRO A 232 -3.90 1.35 26.38
C PRO A 232 -3.62 2.86 26.50
N LEU A 233 -4.28 3.55 27.43
CA LEU A 233 -4.34 5.01 27.48
C LEU A 233 -2.95 5.67 27.47
N GLU A 234 -2.02 5.14 28.26
CA GLU A 234 -0.60 5.59 28.35
C GLU A 234 0.18 5.49 27.03
N LEU A 235 -0.33 4.74 26.06
CA LEU A 235 0.25 4.47 24.75
C LEU A 235 -0.49 5.17 23.60
N ILE A 236 -1.48 6.02 23.91
CA ILE A 236 -2.14 6.91 22.94
C ILE A 236 -1.32 8.19 22.76
N ARG A 237 -1.13 8.65 21.52
CA ARG A 237 -0.38 9.87 21.17
C ARG A 237 -1.26 10.79 20.32
N LEU A 238 -2.07 11.60 21.00
CA LEU A 238 -2.99 12.54 20.33
C LEU A 238 -2.25 13.69 19.64
N ASP A 239 -1.06 14.06 20.12
CA ASP A 239 -0.17 15.07 19.56
C ASP A 239 0.38 14.72 18.16
N LYS A 240 0.48 13.43 17.85
CA LYS A 240 1.12 12.92 16.62
C LYS A 240 0.17 12.86 15.43
N PHE A 241 -0.09 14.02 14.83
CA PHE A 241 -1.01 14.17 13.68
C PHE A 241 -0.37 13.95 12.30
N ARG A 242 0.96 14.02 12.15
CA ARG A 242 1.64 13.90 10.83
C ARG A 242 2.92 13.05 10.81
N ASP A 243 3.42 12.60 11.95
CA ASP A 243 4.64 11.80 12.03
C ASP A 243 4.36 10.34 11.62
N GLU A 244 5.16 9.80 10.70
CA GLU A 244 4.99 8.45 10.13
C GLU A 244 5.15 7.36 11.22
N PRO A 245 4.08 6.68 11.67
CA PRO A 245 4.13 5.96 12.94
C PRO A 245 5.04 4.73 12.95
N LEU A 246 5.21 4.09 11.79
CA LEU A 246 6.08 2.93 11.61
C LEU A 246 7.56 3.21 11.97
N LEU A 247 8.02 4.47 11.83
CA LEU A 247 9.38 4.88 12.18
C LEU A 247 9.63 4.96 13.70
N SER A 248 8.59 4.81 14.53
CA SER A 248 8.70 4.88 16.00
C SER A 248 7.93 3.79 16.74
N ARG A 249 7.03 3.05 16.07
CA ARG A 249 6.31 1.89 16.62
C ARG A 249 5.73 1.03 15.49
N ASP A 250 6.24 -0.20 15.34
CA ASP A 250 5.53 -1.24 14.58
C ASP A 250 4.62 -2.08 15.48
N ILE A 251 3.66 -2.78 14.86
CA ILE A 251 2.71 -3.68 15.51
C ILE A 251 2.75 -5.06 14.82
N ALA A 252 3.04 -6.08 15.63
CA ALA A 252 3.01 -7.49 15.24
C ALA A 252 1.81 -8.20 15.89
N PHE A 253 1.04 -8.94 15.10
CA PHE A 253 0.00 -9.82 15.63
C PHE A 253 0.61 -11.19 15.97
N VAL A 254 0.92 -11.39 17.25
CA VAL A 254 1.37 -12.69 17.77
C VAL A 254 0.14 -13.47 18.23
N ARG A 255 -0.05 -14.70 17.73
CA ARG A 255 -0.97 -15.64 18.37
C ARG A 255 -0.36 -16.08 19.69
N GLY A 256 -1.09 -15.89 20.79
CA GLY A 256 -0.75 -16.56 22.04
C GLY A 256 -0.79 -18.09 21.90
N PRO A 257 -0.14 -18.82 22.82
CA PRO A 257 -0.33 -20.26 22.94
C PRO A 257 -1.82 -20.60 23.20
N PRO A 258 -2.25 -21.83 22.86
CA PRO A 258 -3.62 -22.30 23.07
C PRO A 258 -4.00 -22.44 24.55
#